data_AF-A0A022R485-F1
#
_entry.id   AF-A0A022R485-F1
#
_cell.length_a   1.000
_cell.length_b   1.000
_cell.length_c   1.000
_cell.angle_alpha   90.00
_cell.angle_beta   90.00
_cell.angle_gamma   90.00
#
_symmetry.space_group_name_H-M   'P 1'
#
loop_
_entity.id
_entity.type
_entity.pdbx_description
1 polymer ?
#
loop_
_entity_poly.entity_id
_entity_poly.type
_entity_poly.pdbx_seq_one_letter_code
_entity_poly.pdbx_strand_id
1 'polypeptide(L)' 'GLKGCKVGGAMISNKHANFFVNFNNATSRDMLVLIGLAKEAVFQKFGVELREEILYIHPHYR' A
#
# COMPACT_ATOMS: atom_id res chain seq x y z
N GLY A 1 7.22 -12.08 -4.30
CA GLY A 1 6.61 -10.74 -4.44
C GLY A 1 5.96 -10.37 -3.12
N LEU A 2 5.25 -9.25 -3.05
CA LEU A 2 4.60 -8.81 -1.79
C LEU A 2 3.14 -9.26 -1.63
N LYS A 3 2.63 -10.15 -2.49
CA LYS A 3 1.31 -10.76 -2.32
C LYS A 3 1.17 -11.35 -0.91
N GLY A 4 0.11 -11.01 -0.20
CA GLY A 4 -0.16 -11.46 1.17
C GLY A 4 0.56 -10.68 2.26
N CYS A 5 1.43 -9.70 1.92
CA CYS A 5 2.04 -8.81 2.91
C CYS A 5 0.96 -7.97 3.59
N LYS A 6 1.10 -7.77 4.90
CA LYS A 6 0.11 -7.11 5.78
C LYS A 6 0.73 -6.04 6.64
N VAL A 7 -0.01 -4.97 6.88
CA VAL A 7 0.25 -3.96 7.91
C VAL A 7 -1.10 -3.62 8.54
N GLY A 8 -1.23 -3.79 9.86
CA GLY A 8 -2.52 -3.58 10.53
C GLY A 8 -3.67 -4.33 9.84
N GLY A 9 -4.72 -3.61 9.45
CA GLY A 9 -5.86 -4.15 8.71
C GLY A 9 -5.72 -4.20 7.18
N ALA A 10 -4.61 -3.74 6.61
CA ALA A 10 -4.35 -3.66 5.18
C ALA A 10 -3.49 -4.83 4.67
N MET A 11 -3.75 -5.29 3.44
CA MET A 11 -3.00 -6.39 2.81
C MET A 11 -2.84 -6.18 1.31
N ILE A 12 -1.72 -6.63 0.73
CA ILE A 12 -1.60 -6.76 -0.73
C ILE A 12 -2.29 -8.06 -1.16
N SER A 13 -3.26 -7.97 -2.06
CA SER A 13 -4.10 -9.09 -2.46
C SER A 13 -3.30 -10.31 -2.93
N ASN A 14 -3.68 -11.49 -2.43
CA ASN A 14 -3.13 -12.76 -2.90
C ASN A 14 -3.47 -13.04 -4.37
N LYS A 15 -4.56 -12.46 -4.89
CA LYS A 15 -4.98 -12.65 -6.29
C LYS A 15 -4.10 -11.81 -7.22
N HIS A 16 -3.98 -10.51 -6.96
CA HIS A 16 -3.30 -9.57 -7.85
C HIS A 16 -2.54 -8.49 -7.06
N ALA A 17 -1.24 -8.34 -7.31
CA ALA A 17 -0.36 -7.53 -6.44
C ALA A 17 -0.63 -6.01 -6.49
N ASN A 18 -1.29 -5.51 -7.53
CA ASN A 18 -1.66 -4.09 -7.61
C ASN A 18 -2.86 -3.73 -6.71
N PHE A 19 -3.55 -4.70 -6.11
CA PHE A 19 -4.69 -4.44 -5.24
C PHE A 19 -4.26 -4.46 -3.77
N PHE A 20 -4.47 -3.33 -3.10
CA PHE A 20 -4.36 -3.19 -1.66
C PHE A 20 -5.76 -3.30 -1.07
N VAL A 21 -5.97 -4.30 -0.22
CA VAL A 21 -7.28 -4.67 0.30
C VAL A 21 -7.36 -4.35 1.79
N ASN A 22 -8.48 -3.74 2.19
CA ASN A 22 -8.88 -3.70 3.58
C ASN A 22 -9.43 -5.09 3.93
N PHE A 23 -8.63 -5.90 4.63
CA PHE A 23 -9.03 -7.25 5.00
C PHE A 23 -9.51 -7.34 6.44
N ASN A 24 -9.19 -6.35 7.28
CA ASN A 24 -9.56 -6.32 8.70
C ASN A 24 -9.54 -4.90 9.28
N ASN A 25 -10.55 -4.07 8.93
CA ASN A 25 -10.70 -2.70 9.44
C ASN A 25 -9.43 -1.82 9.30
N ALA A 26 -8.80 -1.87 8.11
CA ALA A 26 -7.65 -1.05 7.77
C ALA A 26 -7.91 0.44 7.98
N THR A 27 -6.98 1.11 8.65
CA THR A 27 -6.93 2.57 8.67
C THR A 27 -6.25 3.11 7.41
N SER A 28 -6.44 4.40 7.11
CA SER A 28 -5.66 5.06 6.04
C SER A 28 -4.16 5.01 6.31
N ARG A 29 -3.75 5.03 7.59
CA ARG A 29 -2.35 4.86 8.00
C ARG A 29 -1.82 3.48 7.64
N ASP A 30 -2.59 2.41 7.87
CA ASP A 30 -2.18 1.05 7.50
C ASP A 30 -1.92 0.93 5.99
N MET A 31 -2.81 1.51 5.18
CA MET A 31 -2.66 1.55 3.73
C MET A 31 -1.41 2.32 3.31
N LEU A 32 -1.19 3.51 3.85
CA LEU A 32 -0.03 4.35 3.54
C LEU A 32 1.29 3.64 3.87
N VAL A 33 1.38 2.97 5.02
CA VAL A 33 2.58 2.20 5.39
C VAL A 33 2.80 1.03 4.45
N LEU A 34 1.73 0.28 4.11
CA LEU A 34 1.84 -0.86 3.20
C LEU A 34 2.24 -0.44 1.78
N ILE A 35 1.72 0.69 1.29
CA ILE A 35 2.13 1.29 0.01
C ILE A 35 3.61 1.67 0.06
N GLY A 36 4.06 2.34 1.13
CA GLY A 36 5.46 2.70 1.33
C GLY A 36 6.40 1.49 1.27
N LEU A 37 6.06 0.42 1.99
CA LEU A 37 6.81 -0.85 1.95
C LEU A 37 6.87 -1.44 0.54
N ALA A 38 5.77 -1.37 -0.23
CA ALA A 38 5.75 -1.86 -1.60
C ALA A 38 6.68 -1.07 -2.52
N LYS A 39 6.66 0.26 -2.41
CA LYS A 39 7.53 1.16 -3.19
C LYS A 39 9.00 0.92 -2.85
N GLU A 40 9.33 0.84 -1.56
CA GLU A 40 10.69 0.57 -1.09
C GLU A 40 11.20 -0.79 -1.59
N ALA A 41 10.42 -1.85 -1.44
CA ALA A 41 10.83 -3.18 -1.90
C ALA A 41 11.07 -3.24 -3.41
N VAL A 42 10.28 -2.53 -4.21
CA VAL A 42 10.47 -2.47 -5.67
C VAL A 42 11.71 -1.66 -6.02
N PHE A 43 11.93 -0.52 -5.36
CA PHE A 43 13.12 0.27 -5.55
C PHE A 43 14.39 -0.51 -5.19
N GLN A 44 14.43 -1.15 -4.02
CA GLN A 44 15.60 -1.93 -3.59
C GLN A 44 15.90 -3.12 -4.50
N LYS A 45 14.86 -3.76 -5.06
CA LYS A 45 15.03 -4.95 -5.89
C LYS A 45 15.35 -4.63 -7.35
N PHE A 46 14.80 -3.55 -7.88
CA PHE A 46 14.83 -3.28 -9.32
C PHE A 46 15.40 -1.91 -9.69
N GLY A 47 15.69 -1.05 -8.72
CA GLY A 47 16.08 0.35 -8.96
C GLY A 47 14.95 1.20 -9.56
N VAL A 48 13.70 0.73 -9.48
CA VAL A 48 12.54 1.41 -10.07
C VAL A 48 11.74 2.15 -8.98
N GLU A 49 11.54 3.45 -9.18
CA GLU A 49 10.64 4.24 -8.36
C GLU A 49 9.20 4.13 -8.85
N LEU A 50 8.34 3.51 -8.05
CA LEU A 50 6.91 3.47 -8.33
C LEU A 50 6.24 4.80 -8.00
N ARG A 51 5.26 5.19 -8.83
CA ARG A 51 4.37 6.33 -8.59
C ARG A 51 2.95 5.82 -8.42
N GLU A 52 2.25 6.33 -7.42
CA GLU A 52 0.86 6.00 -7.15
C GLU A 52 -0.07 6.64 -8.18
N GLU A 53 -1.09 5.89 -8.62
CA GLU A 53 -2.21 6.43 -9.41
C GLU A 53 -3.29 7.06 -8.52
N ILE A 54 -3.39 6.60 -7.27
CA ILE A 54 -4.40 7.04 -6.32
C ILE A 54 -4.10 8.44 -5.77
N LEU A 55 -5.16 9.14 -5.35
CA LEU A 55 -5.08 10.43 -4.68
C LEU A 55 -5.32 10.28 -3.18
N TYR A 56 -4.51 10.97 -2.37
CA TYR A 56 -4.74 11.08 -0.94
C TYR A 56 -5.61 12.29 -0.66
N ILE A 57 -6.79 12.06 -0.08
CA ILE A 57 -7.69 13.13 0.34
C ILE A 57 -7.55 13.30 1.85
N HIS A 58 -7.00 14.43 2.27
CA HIS A 58 -6.99 14.82 3.67
C HIS A 58 -8.28 15.57 3.98
N PRO A 59 -8.95 15.29 5.11
CA PRO A 59 -10.06 16.13 5.55
C PRO A 59 -9.48 17.52 5.81
N HIS A 60 -9.83 18.48 4.95
CA HIS A 60 -9.48 19.87 5.18
C HIS A 60 -10.13 20.32 6.49
N TYR A 61 -9.29 20.63 7.48
CA TYR A 61 -9.64 21.56 8.55
C TYR A 61 -10.05 22.86 7.87
N ARG A 62 -11.30 23.27 8.09
CA ARG A 62 -11.71 24.66 7.86
C ARG A 62 -10.95 25.58 8.80
#